data_AF-A0A7W6H1Q2-F1
#
_entry.id   AF-A0A7W6H1Q2-F1
#
_cell.length_a   1.000
_cell.length_b   1.000
_cell.length_c   1.000
_cell.angle_alpha   90.00
_cell.angle_beta   90.00
_cell.angle_gamma   90.00
#
_symmetry.space_group_name_H-M   'P 1'
#
loop_
_entity.id
_entity.type
_entity.pdbx_description
1 polymer ?
#
loop_
_entity_poly.entity_id
_entity_poly.type
_entity_poly.pdbx_seq_one_letter_code
_entity_poly.pdbx_strand_id
1 'polypeptide(L)'
;MLTRRHFIQTTTALFSASVSSPLLADTWPAEAQKAEWDAQVTPPGFDPATSNPWGLHPRFLPQRVVAKPGLVPGDIHVDAVARYLYHIEESGTAMRYGVAIARGNLYEPGVYTIKRKVRWPHWTPTQNMIERDPENARWADGMEPGPENALGSRAIYLYVGDRDTYLRIHGTPYPRSIGGRASSGCVRMVMAHINELYPNVEIESTAHLYSAEDSVTARS
;
A
#
# COMPACT_ATOMS: atom_id res chain seq x y z
N MET A 1 -55.20 57.12 48.86
CA MET A 1 -54.22 56.08 49.23
C MET A 1 -54.68 54.74 48.67
N LEU A 2 -54.12 54.30 47.54
CA LEU A 2 -54.33 52.97 46.96
C LEU A 2 -53.04 52.58 46.20
N THR A 3 -52.71 51.29 46.27
CA THR A 3 -51.36 50.74 46.32
C THR A 3 -50.82 50.23 44.98
N ARG A 4 -49.51 50.44 44.76
CA ARG A 4 -48.66 49.82 43.73
C ARG A 4 -48.83 48.29 43.68
N ARG A 5 -49.00 47.70 42.49
CA ARG A 5 -48.40 46.41 42.11
C ARG A 5 -48.01 46.40 40.63
N HIS A 6 -46.70 46.44 40.40
CA HIS A 6 -46.05 46.17 39.12
C HIS A 6 -46.12 44.65 38.85
N PHE A 7 -46.42 44.27 37.61
CA PHE A 7 -46.27 42.91 37.12
C PHE A 7 -45.00 42.89 36.25
N ILE A 8 -43.93 42.26 36.74
CA ILE A 8 -42.71 42.01 35.96
C ILE A 8 -42.89 40.64 35.29
N GLN A 9 -42.99 40.63 33.96
CA GLN A 9 -42.91 39.40 33.17
C GLN A 9 -41.43 39.04 33.01
N THR A 10 -41.02 37.93 33.59
CA THR A 10 -39.68 37.36 33.42
C THR A 10 -39.68 36.42 32.23
N THR A 11 -39.15 36.87 31.09
CA THR A 11 -38.97 36.04 29.89
C THR A 11 -37.76 35.13 30.10
N THR A 12 -37.98 33.83 30.26
CA THR A 12 -36.90 32.84 30.38
C THR A 12 -36.44 32.47 28.97
N ALA A 13 -35.24 32.90 28.58
CA ALA A 13 -34.60 32.45 27.34
C ALA A 13 -34.03 31.04 27.56
N LEU A 14 -34.58 30.04 26.87
CA LEU A 14 -34.03 28.69 26.82
C LEU A 14 -32.82 28.69 25.86
N PHE A 15 -31.62 28.63 26.43
CA PHE A 15 -30.42 28.32 25.66
C PHE A 15 -30.39 26.81 25.39
N SER A 16 -30.60 26.41 24.14
CA SER A 16 -30.35 25.04 23.69
C SER A 16 -28.85 24.78 23.73
N ALA A 17 -28.40 23.94 24.67
CA ALA A 17 -27.04 23.44 24.67
C ALA A 17 -26.86 22.51 23.45
N SER A 18 -25.92 22.85 22.57
CA SER A 18 -25.47 21.95 21.52
C SER A 18 -24.81 20.73 22.16
N VAL A 19 -25.47 19.58 22.05
CA VAL A 19 -24.88 18.29 22.42
C VAL A 19 -23.74 18.02 21.45
N SER A 20 -22.51 18.30 21.86
CA SER A 20 -21.32 17.88 21.15
C SER A 20 -21.10 16.41 21.46
N SER A 21 -21.57 15.52 20.59
CA SER A 21 -21.19 14.11 20.66
C SER A 21 -19.66 14.01 20.53
N PRO A 22 -18.97 13.19 21.34
CA PRO A 22 -17.56 12.94 21.12
C PRO A 22 -17.39 12.27 19.76
N LEU A 23 -16.69 12.94 18.85
CA LEU A 23 -16.20 12.33 17.63
C LEU A 23 -15.23 11.23 18.07
N LEU A 24 -15.63 9.96 17.93
CA LEU A 24 -14.66 8.88 17.83
C LEU A 24 -13.77 9.24 16.64
N ALA A 25 -12.50 9.55 16.91
CA ALA A 25 -11.55 9.87 15.85
C ALA A 25 -11.45 8.65 14.94
N ASP A 26 -11.85 8.82 13.68
CA ASP A 26 -11.59 7.83 12.65
C ASP A 26 -10.06 7.73 12.51
N THR A 27 -9.49 6.55 12.78
CA THR A 27 -8.05 6.30 12.62
C THR A 27 -7.65 6.26 11.14
N TRP A 28 -8.62 6.30 10.23
CA TRP A 28 -8.37 6.41 8.80
C TRP A 28 -8.16 7.86 8.37
N PRO A 29 -7.12 8.14 7.56
CA PRO A 29 -6.86 9.48 7.06
C PRO A 29 -7.98 9.95 6.12
N ALA A 30 -8.33 11.22 6.23
CA ALA A 30 -9.22 11.88 5.28
C ALA A 30 -8.58 11.99 3.88
N GLU A 31 -9.38 12.16 2.84
CA GLU A 31 -8.89 12.27 1.46
C GLU A 31 -7.89 13.41 1.26
N ALA A 32 -8.10 14.56 1.91
CA ALA A 32 -7.17 15.68 1.87
C ALA A 32 -5.79 15.31 2.45
N GLN A 33 -5.76 14.59 3.57
CA GLN A 33 -4.53 14.12 4.19
C GLN A 33 -3.82 13.06 3.33
N LYS A 34 -4.57 12.14 2.71
CA LYS A 34 -4.01 11.17 1.76
C LYS A 34 -3.36 11.88 0.57
N ALA A 35 -4.00 12.93 0.04
CA ALA A 35 -3.48 13.71 -1.07
C ALA A 35 -2.20 14.49 -0.68
N GLU A 36 -2.16 15.06 0.53
CA GLU A 36 -0.97 15.71 1.07
C GLU A 36 0.21 14.73 1.16
N TRP A 37 -0.01 13.54 1.73
CA TRP A 37 1.04 12.52 1.80
C TRP A 37 1.43 11.98 0.43
N ASP A 38 0.49 11.84 -0.51
CA ASP A 38 0.81 11.46 -1.89
C ASP A 38 1.75 12.48 -2.55
N ALA A 39 1.51 13.78 -2.34
CA ALA A 39 2.39 14.86 -2.80
C ALA A 39 3.75 14.86 -2.08
N GLN A 40 3.81 14.43 -0.82
CA GLN A 40 5.07 14.31 -0.07
C GLN A 40 5.96 13.19 -0.61
N VAL A 41 5.38 12.04 -0.99
CA VAL A 41 6.14 10.85 -1.42
C VAL A 41 6.29 10.73 -2.94
N THR A 42 5.64 11.60 -3.71
CA THR A 42 5.71 11.66 -5.17
C THR A 42 6.35 12.99 -5.58
N PRO A 43 7.54 13.00 -6.21
CA PRO A 43 8.21 14.23 -6.59
C PRO A 43 7.37 15.13 -7.50
N PRO A 44 7.46 16.47 -7.38
CA PRO A 44 6.85 17.37 -8.35
C PRO A 44 7.36 17.09 -9.77
N GLY A 45 6.45 17.00 -10.74
CA GLY A 45 6.81 16.66 -12.12
C GLY A 45 7.31 15.22 -12.30
N PHE A 46 6.92 14.30 -11.40
CA PHE A 46 7.32 12.89 -11.47
C PHE A 46 7.02 12.27 -12.84
N ASP A 47 8.10 11.82 -13.48
CA ASP A 47 8.08 10.97 -14.67
C ASP A 47 8.61 9.58 -14.27
N PRO A 48 7.79 8.52 -14.39
CA PRO A 48 8.18 7.16 -14.05
C PRO A 48 9.50 6.70 -14.70
N ALA A 49 9.81 7.14 -15.92
CA ALA A 49 10.98 6.66 -16.66
C ALA A 49 12.29 7.39 -16.29
N THR A 50 12.21 8.60 -15.74
CA THR A 50 13.38 9.48 -15.61
C THR A 50 13.58 10.06 -14.21
N SER A 51 12.52 10.20 -13.42
CA SER A 51 12.61 10.75 -12.06
C SER A 51 13.25 9.76 -11.09
N ASN A 52 14.38 10.16 -10.49
CA ASN A 52 15.15 9.29 -9.60
C ASN A 52 15.80 10.02 -8.41
N PRO A 53 15.04 10.72 -7.57
CA PRO A 53 15.59 11.37 -6.37
C PRO A 53 16.10 10.37 -5.32
N TRP A 54 15.77 9.08 -5.46
CA TRP A 54 16.17 8.03 -4.53
C TRP A 54 17.54 7.42 -4.84
N GLY A 55 18.16 7.79 -5.98
CA GLY A 55 19.47 7.28 -6.40
C GLY A 55 19.45 5.80 -6.77
N LEU A 56 18.34 5.29 -7.33
CA LEU A 56 18.25 3.92 -7.80
C LEU A 56 19.14 3.70 -9.03
N HIS A 57 19.62 2.48 -9.22
CA HIS A 57 20.22 2.11 -10.50
C HIS A 57 19.15 2.25 -11.62
N PRO A 58 19.45 2.88 -12.78
CA PRO A 58 18.45 3.18 -13.81
C PRO A 58 17.60 1.99 -14.27
N ARG A 59 18.17 0.77 -14.27
CA ARG A 59 17.45 -0.47 -14.58
C ARG A 59 16.18 -0.71 -13.75
N PHE A 60 16.11 -0.15 -12.54
CA PHE A 60 14.99 -0.30 -11.61
C PHE A 60 13.95 0.82 -11.72
N LEU A 61 14.18 1.82 -12.57
CA LEU A 61 13.15 2.80 -12.88
C LEU A 61 12.04 2.15 -13.72
N PRO A 62 10.78 2.60 -13.55
CA PRO A 62 9.67 2.20 -14.37
C PRO A 62 9.99 2.32 -15.87
N GLN A 63 9.65 1.29 -16.63
CA GLN A 63 9.86 1.30 -18.08
C GLN A 63 8.75 0.48 -18.75
N ARG A 64 8.13 1.06 -19.77
CA ARG A 64 7.27 0.29 -20.66
C ARG A 64 8.12 -0.62 -21.55
N VAL A 65 7.78 -1.90 -21.56
CA VAL A 65 8.48 -2.94 -22.32
C VAL A 65 7.48 -3.75 -23.15
N VAL A 66 7.96 -4.49 -24.14
CA VAL A 66 7.13 -5.47 -24.86
C VAL A 66 6.78 -6.61 -23.90
N ALA A 67 5.49 -6.94 -23.79
CA ALA A 67 5.04 -8.06 -22.97
C ALA A 67 5.33 -9.39 -23.67
N LYS A 68 5.53 -10.44 -22.88
CA LYS A 68 5.60 -11.80 -23.43
C LYS A 68 4.23 -12.15 -24.04
N PRO A 69 4.19 -12.80 -25.22
CA PRO A 69 2.92 -13.25 -25.79
C PRO A 69 2.15 -14.19 -24.86
N GLY A 70 0.83 -14.06 -24.86
CA GLY A 70 -0.07 -14.93 -24.09
C GLY A 70 -0.25 -14.57 -22.62
N LEU A 71 0.32 -13.46 -22.14
CA LEU A 71 -0.01 -12.91 -20.83
C LEU A 71 -1.35 -12.15 -20.88
N VAL A 72 -2.06 -12.15 -19.76
CA VAL A 72 -3.40 -11.56 -19.64
C VAL A 72 -3.27 -10.08 -19.28
N PRO A 73 -3.87 -9.14 -20.03
CA PRO A 73 -3.92 -7.73 -19.66
C PRO A 73 -4.56 -7.52 -18.28
N GLY A 74 -4.01 -6.60 -17.49
CA GLY A 74 -4.43 -6.33 -16.10
C GLY A 74 -3.79 -7.23 -15.05
N ASP A 75 -3.14 -8.34 -15.45
CA ASP A 75 -2.43 -9.20 -14.50
C ASP A 75 -1.07 -8.60 -14.11
N ILE A 76 -0.61 -9.01 -12.93
CA ILE A 76 0.70 -8.69 -12.39
C ILE A 76 1.60 -9.92 -12.46
N HIS A 77 2.82 -9.73 -12.95
CA HIS A 77 3.85 -10.75 -12.97
C HIS A 77 5.09 -10.26 -12.23
N VAL A 78 5.56 -11.02 -11.25
CA VAL A 78 6.75 -10.67 -10.44
C VAL A 78 7.87 -11.65 -10.75
N ASP A 79 8.92 -11.15 -11.38
CA ASP A 79 10.18 -11.87 -11.55
C ASP A 79 11.09 -11.58 -10.34
N ALA A 80 11.17 -12.56 -9.46
CA ALA A 80 11.96 -12.45 -8.24
C ALA A 80 13.48 -12.47 -8.49
N VAL A 81 13.95 -13.09 -9.58
CA VAL A 81 15.38 -13.15 -9.93
C VAL A 81 15.84 -11.79 -10.45
N ALA A 82 15.13 -11.27 -11.46
CA ALA A 82 15.43 -9.98 -12.07
C ALA A 82 15.07 -8.79 -11.16
N ARG A 83 14.19 -9.02 -10.18
CA ARG A 83 13.61 -8.04 -9.24
C ARG A 83 12.77 -7.00 -9.95
N TYR A 84 11.87 -7.51 -10.80
CA TYR A 84 10.92 -6.71 -11.53
C TYR A 84 9.48 -7.15 -11.27
N LEU A 85 8.58 -6.18 -11.27
CA LEU A 85 7.14 -6.39 -11.39
C LEU A 85 6.70 -5.88 -12.76
N TYR A 86 5.87 -6.63 -13.45
CA TYR A 86 5.29 -6.28 -14.74
C TYR A 86 3.78 -6.21 -14.56
N HIS A 87 3.17 -5.09 -14.97
CA HIS A 87 1.73 -4.96 -15.11
C HIS A 87 1.39 -4.99 -16.60
N ILE A 88 0.59 -5.98 -17.02
CA ILE A 88 0.35 -6.25 -18.44
C ILE A 88 -0.70 -5.27 -18.99
N GLU A 89 -0.37 -4.63 -20.11
CA GLU A 89 -1.24 -3.66 -20.79
C GLU A 89 -1.87 -4.31 -22.03
N GLU A 90 -3.04 -3.82 -22.47
CA GLU A 90 -3.77 -4.37 -23.62
C GLU A 90 -3.01 -4.29 -24.94
N SER A 91 -2.09 -3.33 -25.09
CA SER A 91 -1.32 -3.07 -26.32
C SER A 91 -0.18 -4.05 -26.60
N GLY A 92 -0.14 -5.20 -25.92
CA GLY A 92 0.98 -6.15 -26.00
C GLY A 92 2.26 -5.62 -25.32
N THR A 93 2.11 -4.64 -24.45
CA THR A 93 3.18 -4.06 -23.63
C THR A 93 2.95 -4.38 -22.16
N ALA A 94 3.95 -4.09 -21.33
CA ALA A 94 3.83 -4.13 -19.89
C ALA A 94 4.56 -2.93 -19.30
N MET A 95 3.99 -2.34 -18.25
CA MET A 95 4.76 -1.44 -17.40
C MET A 95 5.60 -2.27 -16.44
N ARG A 96 6.94 -2.17 -16.55
CA ARG A 96 7.90 -2.85 -15.69
C ARG A 96 8.39 -1.91 -14.61
N TYR A 97 8.39 -2.35 -13.35
CA TYR A 97 8.89 -1.61 -12.19
C TYR A 97 10.00 -2.38 -11.49
N GLY A 98 11.02 -1.68 -10.98
CA GLY A 98 11.95 -2.26 -10.02
C GLY A 98 11.29 -2.53 -8.67
N VAL A 99 11.54 -3.71 -8.09
CA VAL A 99 10.99 -4.09 -6.79
C VAL A 99 12.07 -4.62 -5.84
N ALA A 100 11.75 -4.67 -4.56
CA ALA A 100 12.45 -5.49 -3.58
C ALA A 100 11.61 -6.71 -3.22
N ILE A 101 12.28 -7.85 -3.07
CA ILE A 101 11.66 -9.13 -2.73
C ILE A 101 12.05 -9.60 -1.33
N ALA A 102 11.50 -10.73 -0.91
CA ALA A 102 11.76 -11.31 0.38
C ALA A 102 13.17 -11.89 0.53
N ARG A 103 13.65 -11.93 1.77
CA ARG A 103 14.95 -12.53 2.14
C ARG A 103 14.84 -14.05 2.15
N GLY A 104 15.89 -14.72 1.66
CA GLY A 104 16.04 -16.18 1.74
C GLY A 104 14.78 -16.95 1.37
N ASN A 105 14.36 -17.83 2.28
CA ASN A 105 13.20 -18.71 2.18
C ASN A 105 11.85 -18.05 2.53
N LEU A 106 11.79 -16.73 2.73
CA LEU A 106 10.54 -16.03 3.04
C LEU A 106 9.71 -15.69 1.79
N TYR A 107 10.26 -15.85 0.59
CA TYR A 107 9.54 -15.60 -0.65
C TYR A 107 8.66 -16.81 -0.98
N GLU A 108 7.37 -16.59 -1.21
CA GLU A 108 6.40 -17.64 -1.54
C GLU A 108 5.92 -17.49 -2.99
N PRO A 109 6.51 -18.26 -3.94
CA PRO A 109 6.06 -18.26 -5.33
C PRO A 109 4.64 -18.83 -5.43
N GLY A 110 3.83 -18.27 -6.33
CA GLY A 110 2.45 -18.69 -6.44
C GLY A 110 1.63 -17.87 -7.41
N VAL A 111 0.35 -18.20 -7.47
CA VAL A 111 -0.66 -17.48 -8.23
C VAL A 111 -1.73 -17.04 -7.23
N TYR A 112 -2.00 -15.74 -7.21
CA TYR A 112 -2.84 -15.11 -6.20
C TYR A 112 -3.90 -14.23 -6.85
N THR A 113 -5.06 -14.11 -6.23
CA THR A 113 -6.11 -13.18 -6.65
C THR A 113 -6.01 -11.89 -5.84
N ILE A 114 -6.17 -10.75 -6.51
CA ILE A 114 -6.20 -9.43 -5.86
C ILE A 114 -7.62 -9.12 -5.42
N LYS A 115 -7.93 -9.28 -4.13
CA LYS A 115 -9.28 -9.02 -3.58
C LYS A 115 -9.43 -7.73 -2.80
N ARG A 116 -8.31 -7.09 -2.44
CA ARG A 116 -8.31 -5.84 -1.67
C ARG A 116 -7.16 -4.94 -2.06
N LYS A 117 -7.47 -3.65 -2.12
CA LYS A 117 -6.51 -2.57 -2.35
C LYS A 117 -6.79 -1.45 -1.35
N VAL A 118 -5.74 -0.90 -0.73
CA VAL A 118 -5.87 0.17 0.26
C VAL A 118 -4.84 1.28 0.00
N ARG A 119 -5.27 2.53 0.09
CA ARG A 119 -4.39 3.71 0.14
C ARG A 119 -4.11 4.06 1.59
N TRP A 120 -2.84 4.33 1.90
CA TRP A 120 -2.36 4.64 3.25
C TRP A 120 -2.90 3.65 4.30
N PRO A 121 -2.55 2.35 4.19
CA PRO A 121 -3.03 1.32 5.09
C PRO A 121 -2.39 1.42 6.48
N HIS A 122 -3.10 0.98 7.51
CA HIS A 122 -2.49 0.51 8.75
C HIS A 122 -1.58 -0.68 8.49
N TRP A 123 -0.56 -0.85 9.32
CA TRP A 123 0.31 -2.03 9.27
C TRP A 123 0.43 -2.67 10.65
N THR A 124 0.25 -3.99 10.72
CA THR A 124 0.52 -4.79 11.91
C THR A 124 1.51 -5.89 11.53
N PRO A 125 2.64 -6.05 12.24
CA PRO A 125 3.56 -7.15 12.03
C PRO A 125 2.86 -8.47 12.38
N THR A 126 3.19 -9.54 11.66
CA THR A 126 2.75 -10.88 12.03
C THR A 126 3.54 -11.38 13.24
N GLN A 127 3.00 -12.38 13.96
CA GLN A 127 3.72 -12.99 15.07
C GLN A 127 5.10 -13.51 14.65
N ASN A 128 5.21 -14.15 13.49
CA ASN A 128 6.48 -14.61 12.92
C ASN A 128 7.48 -13.46 12.63
N MET A 129 6.99 -12.25 12.34
CA MET A 129 7.85 -11.07 12.18
C MET A 129 8.38 -10.60 13.53
N ILE A 130 7.55 -10.60 14.57
CA ILE A 130 7.94 -10.23 15.94
C ILE A 130 8.94 -11.25 16.50
N GLU A 131 8.71 -12.55 16.32
CA GLU A 131 9.62 -13.60 16.79
C GLU A 131 11.01 -13.50 16.15
N ARG A 132 11.05 -13.17 14.86
CA ARG A 132 12.32 -13.01 14.13
C ARG A 132 13.04 -11.71 14.47
N ASP A 133 12.30 -10.64 14.70
CA ASP A 133 12.80 -9.31 15.00
C ASP A 133 11.93 -8.67 16.10
N PRO A 134 12.29 -8.87 17.38
CA PRO A 134 11.50 -8.46 18.54
C PRO A 134 11.23 -6.96 18.64
N GLU A 135 12.02 -6.12 17.97
CA GLU A 135 11.75 -4.68 17.93
C GLU A 135 10.38 -4.38 17.29
N ASN A 136 9.89 -5.27 16.42
CA ASN A 136 8.59 -5.09 15.80
C ASN A 136 7.42 -5.18 16.79
N ALA A 137 7.63 -5.73 17.99
CA ALA A 137 6.60 -5.80 19.03
C ALA A 137 6.01 -4.43 19.40
N ARG A 138 6.78 -3.34 19.21
CA ARG A 138 6.30 -1.97 19.45
C ARG A 138 5.13 -1.56 18.56
N TRP A 139 4.87 -2.29 17.47
CA TRP A 139 3.74 -2.08 16.57
C TRP A 139 2.76 -3.26 16.59
N ALA A 140 2.75 -4.08 17.64
CA ALA A 140 1.81 -5.19 17.78
C ALA A 140 0.34 -4.72 17.74
N ASP A 141 0.07 -3.52 18.25
CA ASP A 141 -1.26 -2.87 18.20
C ASP A 141 -1.51 -2.11 16.89
N GLY A 142 -0.61 -2.22 15.92
CA GLY A 142 -0.66 -1.54 14.64
C GLY A 142 0.19 -0.28 14.58
N MET A 143 0.58 0.06 13.37
CA MET A 143 1.22 1.32 12.99
C MET A 143 0.23 2.12 12.16
N GLU A 144 0.02 3.38 12.56
CA GLU A 144 -0.89 4.30 11.88
C GLU A 144 -0.46 4.57 10.42
N PRO A 145 -1.41 4.94 9.55
CA PRO A 145 -1.14 5.37 8.19
C PRO A 145 -0.19 6.56 8.14
N GLY A 146 0.68 6.58 7.14
CA GLY A 146 1.51 7.75 6.86
C GLY A 146 2.81 7.41 6.13
N PRO A 147 3.61 8.43 5.77
CA PRO A 147 4.82 8.30 4.97
C PRO A 147 5.88 7.35 5.55
N GLU A 148 5.89 7.14 6.87
CA GLU A 148 6.83 6.25 7.55
C GLU A 148 6.30 4.82 7.73
N ASN A 149 5.04 4.57 7.38
CA ASN A 149 4.40 3.26 7.54
C ASN A 149 5.12 2.18 6.73
N ALA A 150 5.30 0.99 7.32
CA ALA A 150 6.03 -0.11 6.69
C ALA A 150 5.41 -0.62 5.37
N LEU A 151 4.10 -0.47 5.19
CA LEU A 151 3.38 -0.75 3.94
C LEU A 151 3.40 0.43 2.95
N GLY A 152 3.79 1.62 3.40
CA GLY A 152 3.88 2.83 2.61
C GLY A 152 2.53 3.34 2.09
N SER A 153 2.57 4.01 0.93
CA SER A 153 1.42 4.74 0.39
C SER A 153 0.29 3.84 -0.10
N ARG A 154 0.57 2.62 -0.55
CA ARG A 154 -0.40 1.70 -1.17
C ARG A 154 -0.10 0.26 -0.77
N ALA A 155 -1.15 -0.54 -0.61
CA ALA A 155 -1.04 -1.99 -0.48
C ALA A 155 -2.11 -2.69 -1.33
N ILE A 156 -1.65 -3.68 -2.10
CA ILE A 156 -2.44 -4.62 -2.89
C ILE A 156 -2.30 -5.98 -2.20
N TYR A 157 -3.42 -6.56 -1.80
CA TYR A 157 -3.47 -7.74 -0.94
C TYR A 157 -3.71 -8.99 -1.77
N LEU A 158 -2.90 -10.02 -1.52
CA LEU A 158 -2.88 -11.25 -2.30
C LEU A 158 -3.65 -12.36 -1.56
N TYR A 159 -4.58 -13.01 -2.26
CA TYR A 159 -5.47 -14.03 -1.70
C TYR A 159 -5.29 -15.37 -2.40
N VAL A 160 -5.56 -16.45 -1.66
CA VAL A 160 -5.82 -17.79 -2.20
C VAL A 160 -7.23 -18.19 -1.81
N GLY A 161 -8.13 -18.34 -2.78
CA GLY A 161 -9.57 -18.40 -2.49
C GLY A 161 -10.01 -17.14 -1.74
N ASP A 162 -10.66 -17.29 -0.59
CA ASP A 162 -11.04 -16.17 0.29
C ASP A 162 -10.07 -15.89 1.43
N ARG A 163 -8.94 -16.61 1.49
CA ARG A 163 -7.93 -16.46 2.55
C ARG A 163 -6.92 -15.37 2.20
N ASP A 164 -6.78 -14.35 3.06
CA ASP A 164 -5.64 -13.43 3.02
C ASP A 164 -4.34 -14.20 3.32
N THR A 165 -3.38 -14.13 2.40
CA THR A 165 -2.09 -14.83 2.51
C THR A 165 -1.09 -14.15 3.42
N TYR A 166 -1.38 -12.95 3.89
CA TYR A 166 -0.41 -12.04 4.50
C TYR A 166 0.69 -11.53 3.54
N LEU A 167 0.61 -11.86 2.23
CA LEU A 167 1.47 -11.31 1.18
C LEU A 167 0.83 -10.08 0.53
N ARG A 168 1.67 -9.10 0.19
CA ARG A 168 1.24 -7.83 -0.38
C ARG A 168 2.22 -7.37 -1.46
N ILE A 169 1.71 -6.63 -2.43
CA ILE A 169 2.51 -5.70 -3.22
C ILE A 169 2.26 -4.32 -2.61
N HIS A 170 3.31 -3.66 -2.10
CA HIS A 170 3.13 -2.45 -1.32
C HIS A 170 4.28 -1.45 -1.47
N GLY A 171 4.03 -0.20 -1.05
CA GLY A 171 5.04 0.87 -1.03
C GLY A 171 6.08 0.67 0.08
N THR A 172 7.14 1.47 0.09
CA THR A 172 8.14 1.41 1.17
C THR A 172 8.73 2.79 1.48
N PRO A 173 8.94 3.14 2.77
CA PRO A 173 9.68 4.34 3.15
C PRO A 173 11.19 4.19 2.89
N TYR A 174 11.65 3.00 2.53
CA TYR A 174 13.06 2.70 2.26
C TYR A 174 13.28 2.41 0.77
N PRO A 175 13.25 3.41 -0.12
CA PRO A 175 13.36 3.20 -1.57
C PRO A 175 14.71 2.61 -1.99
N ARG A 176 15.79 2.85 -1.23
CA ARG A 176 17.10 2.21 -1.47
C ARG A 176 17.11 0.69 -1.29
N SER A 177 16.03 0.10 -0.76
CA SER A 177 15.89 -1.35 -0.71
C SER A 177 15.60 -1.99 -2.07
N ILE A 178 15.08 -1.22 -3.04
CA ILE A 178 14.69 -1.70 -4.36
C ILE A 178 15.89 -2.31 -5.09
N GLY A 179 15.67 -3.46 -5.72
CA GLY A 179 16.74 -4.28 -6.27
C GLY A 179 17.43 -5.18 -5.25
N GLY A 180 17.04 -5.15 -3.99
CA GLY A 180 17.56 -6.03 -2.93
C GLY A 180 16.59 -7.14 -2.51
N ARG A 181 17.06 -7.97 -1.58
CA ARG A 181 16.25 -8.91 -0.81
C ARG A 181 16.10 -8.36 0.60
N ALA A 182 14.95 -7.77 0.91
CA ALA A 182 14.78 -6.94 2.11
C ALA A 182 13.45 -7.12 2.83
N SER A 183 12.47 -7.81 2.24
CA SER A 183 11.15 -7.96 2.84
C SER A 183 11.00 -9.26 3.65
N SER A 184 9.93 -9.32 4.43
CA SER A 184 9.50 -10.49 5.21
C SER A 184 8.50 -11.39 4.45
N GLY A 185 8.45 -11.28 3.11
CA GLY A 185 7.58 -12.10 2.25
C GLY A 185 6.95 -11.30 1.09
N CYS A 186 6.69 -10.02 1.32
CA CYS A 186 5.98 -9.14 0.38
C CYS A 186 6.86 -8.59 -0.76
N VAL A 187 6.21 -8.01 -1.77
CA VAL A 187 6.87 -7.25 -2.85
C VAL A 187 6.82 -5.76 -2.49
N ARG A 188 8.01 -5.13 -2.37
CA ARG A 188 8.13 -3.71 -2.00
C ARG A 188 8.44 -2.87 -3.23
N MET A 189 7.80 -1.71 -3.33
CA MET A 189 7.97 -0.73 -4.40
C MET A 189 8.29 0.64 -3.82
N VAL A 190 8.95 1.50 -4.61
CA VAL A 190 8.98 2.93 -4.30
C VAL A 190 7.55 3.46 -4.24
N MET A 191 7.24 4.32 -3.27
CA MET A 191 5.87 4.83 -3.08
C MET A 191 5.34 5.54 -4.33
N ALA A 192 6.13 6.40 -4.98
CA ALA A 192 5.74 7.02 -6.25
C ALA A 192 5.43 6.01 -7.36
N HIS A 193 6.18 4.90 -7.44
CA HIS A 193 5.97 3.87 -8.46
C HIS A 193 4.67 3.10 -8.22
N ILE A 194 4.40 2.70 -6.97
CA ILE A 194 3.14 2.02 -6.67
C ILE A 194 1.94 2.97 -6.70
N ASN A 195 2.13 4.26 -6.44
CA ASN A 195 1.06 5.25 -6.62
C ASN A 195 0.60 5.31 -8.08
N GLU A 196 1.51 5.12 -9.05
CA GLU A 196 1.21 5.05 -10.47
C GLU A 196 0.62 3.68 -10.87
N LEU A 197 1.17 2.57 -10.38
CA LEU A 197 0.63 1.22 -10.63
C LEU A 197 -0.79 1.04 -10.08
N TYR A 198 -1.03 1.48 -8.84
CA TYR A 198 -2.23 1.17 -8.07
C TYR A 198 -3.55 1.44 -8.80
N PRO A 199 -3.80 2.60 -9.45
CA PRO A 199 -5.05 2.82 -10.17
C PRO A 199 -5.27 1.87 -11.34
N ASN A 200 -4.20 1.32 -11.94
CA ASN A 200 -4.28 0.48 -13.14
C ASN A 200 -4.56 -1.01 -12.83
N VAL A 201 -4.42 -1.42 -11.57
CA VAL A 201 -4.64 -2.81 -11.14
C VAL A 201 -6.09 -3.01 -10.74
N GLU A 202 -6.81 -3.94 -11.33
CA GLU A 202 -8.20 -4.22 -10.97
C GLU A 202 -8.31 -5.21 -9.80
N ILE A 203 -9.47 -5.18 -9.13
CA ILE A 203 -9.85 -6.27 -8.22
C ILE A 203 -10.21 -7.47 -9.11
N GLU A 204 -9.91 -8.67 -8.63
CA GLU A 204 -9.96 -9.95 -9.36
C GLU A 204 -8.85 -10.17 -10.40
N SER A 205 -7.97 -9.18 -10.65
CA SER A 205 -6.70 -9.43 -11.37
C SER A 205 -5.86 -10.49 -10.67
N THR A 206 -5.07 -11.23 -11.46
CA THR A 206 -4.17 -12.27 -10.98
C THR A 206 -2.75 -11.73 -10.79
N ALA A 207 -2.12 -12.09 -9.67
CA ALA A 207 -0.71 -11.85 -9.42
C ALA A 207 0.06 -13.18 -9.48
N HIS A 208 0.96 -13.29 -10.45
CA HIS A 208 1.91 -14.39 -10.61
C HIS A 208 3.25 -14.02 -9.96
N LEU A 209 3.60 -14.67 -8.86
CA LEU A 209 4.91 -14.54 -8.22
C LEU A 209 5.78 -15.72 -8.63
N TYR A 210 6.76 -15.47 -9.50
CA TYR A 210 7.67 -16.50 -10.00
C TYR A 210 8.79 -16.80 -9.02
N SER A 211 9.27 -18.04 -9.02
CA SER A 211 10.31 -18.49 -8.12
C SER A 211 11.57 -17.63 -8.16
N ALA A 212 12.14 -17.39 -6.97
CA ALA A 212 13.38 -16.64 -6.79
C ALA A 212 14.66 -17.50 -7.01
N GLU A 213 14.45 -18.79 -7.24
CA GLU A 213 15.46 -19.81 -7.56
C GLU A 213 14.92 -20.63 -8.75
N ASP A 214 15.78 -21.28 -9.54
CA ASP A 214 15.35 -22.18 -10.62
C ASP A 214 14.63 -23.42 -10.05
N SER A 215 13.38 -23.27 -9.60
CA SER A 215 12.61 -24.38 -9.07
C SER A 215 11.93 -25.13 -10.21
N VAL A 216 12.67 -26.09 -10.75
CA VAL A 216 12.07 -27.32 -11.26
C VAL A 216 11.54 -28.07 -10.04
N THR A 217 10.33 -27.72 -9.59
CA THR A 217 9.54 -28.64 -8.76
C THR A 217 8.38 -29.10 -9.62
N ALA A 218 8.58 -30.27 -10.23
CA ALA A 218 7.50 -31.03 -10.85
C ALA A 218 6.37 -31.19 -9.82
N ARG A 219 5.17 -30.75 -10.19
CA ARG A 219 3.96 -31.14 -9.45
C ARG A 219 3.70 -32.60 -9.81
N SER A 220 4.02 -33.50 -8.88
CA SER A 220 3.48 -34.85 -8.81
C SER A 220 2.04 -34.82 -8.32
#